data_AF-A0A9W7B658-F1
#
_entry.id   AF-A0A9W7B658-F1
#
_cell.length_a   1.000
_cell.length_b   1.000
_cell.length_c   1.000
_cell.angle_alpha   90.00
_cell.angle_beta   90.00
_cell.angle_gamma   90.00
#
_symmetry.space_group_name_H-M   'P 1'
#
loop_
_entity.id
_entity.type
_entity.pdbx_description
1 polymer ?
#
loop_
_entity_poly.entity_id
_entity_poly.type
_entity_poly.pdbx_seq_one_letter_code
_entity_poly.pdbx_strand_id
1 'polypeptide(L)'
;MEPAPDITRAKPFLKKAREVHKKYPLFDGHNDLPWAIRNGFDMKLSNIDLSSNQSSLKIDGIPWGCLHTDIPRLKEGGVGAQFWSVFAPTSLSGSAAVQVTMEQIDLVHQLCDKYP
;
A
#
# COMPACT_ATOMS: atom_id res chain seq x y z
N MET A 1 -2.63 16.51 9.50
CA MET A 1 -3.61 15.50 9.05
C MET A 1 -4.85 16.24 8.62
N GLU A 2 -5.25 16.12 7.35
CA GLU A 2 -6.56 16.61 6.93
C GLU A 2 -7.67 15.89 7.72
N PRO A 3 -8.79 16.56 8.02
CA PRO A 3 -9.93 15.92 8.64
C PRO A 3 -10.47 14.82 7.72
N ALA A 4 -10.98 13.74 8.31
CA ALA A 4 -11.65 12.69 7.54
C ALA A 4 -12.75 13.32 6.66
N PRO A 5 -12.90 12.88 5.39
CA PRO A 5 -13.87 13.46 4.48
C PRO A 5 -15.29 13.36 5.05
N ASP A 6 -16.11 14.40 4.86
CA ASP A 6 -17.53 14.36 5.23
C ASP A 6 -18.28 13.35 4.35
N ILE A 7 -18.46 12.14 4.90
CA ILE A 7 -19.17 11.06 4.22
C ILE A 7 -20.69 11.16 4.39
N THR A 8 -21.25 12.21 5.01
CA THR A 8 -22.69 12.29 5.30
C THR A 8 -23.54 12.15 4.03
N ARG A 9 -23.09 12.75 2.92
CA ARG A 9 -23.74 12.62 1.61
C ARG A 9 -23.58 11.24 0.99
N ALA A 10 -22.51 10.51 1.33
CA ALA A 10 -22.22 9.17 0.81
C ALA A 10 -22.91 8.05 1.59
N LYS A 11 -23.28 8.27 2.86
CA LYS A 11 -23.90 7.26 3.75
C LYS A 11 -25.05 6.48 3.10
N PRO A 12 -26.03 7.12 2.41
CA PRO A 12 -27.13 6.39 1.77
C PRO A 12 -26.66 5.42 0.67
N PHE A 13 -25.51 5.69 0.06
CA PHE A 13 -24.99 4.93 -1.09
C PHE A 13 -24.00 3.82 -0.70
N LEU A 14 -23.56 3.76 0.57
CA LEU A 14 -22.53 2.81 1.02
C LEU A 14 -22.88 1.35 0.73
N LYS A 15 -24.14 0.95 0.97
CA LYS A 15 -24.60 -0.40 0.67
C LYS A 15 -24.44 -0.71 -0.83
N LYS A 16 -24.86 0.23 -1.69
CA LYS A 16 -24.77 0.07 -3.14
C LYS A 16 -23.33 0.03 -3.62
N ALA A 17 -22.46 0.90 -3.11
CA ALA A 17 -21.04 0.91 -3.43
C ALA A 17 -20.37 -0.44 -3.10
N ARG A 18 -20.67 -1.00 -1.92
CA ARG A 18 -20.18 -2.33 -1.51
C ARG A 18 -20.68 -3.46 -2.42
N GLU A 19 -21.95 -3.42 -2.83
CA GLU A 19 -22.50 -4.38 -3.80
C GLU A 19 -21.80 -4.29 -5.16
N VAL A 20 -21.48 -3.07 -5.62
CA VAL A 20 -20.74 -2.85 -6.86
C VAL A 20 -19.32 -3.40 -6.73
N HIS A 21 -18.57 -3.06 -5.68
CA HIS A 21 -17.19 -3.54 -5.49
C HIS A 21 -17.09 -5.06 -5.32
N LYS A 22 -18.11 -5.71 -4.74
CA LYS A 22 -18.18 -7.18 -4.69
C LYS A 22 -18.28 -7.82 -6.07
N LYS A 23 -18.94 -7.15 -7.02
CA LYS A 23 -19.11 -7.64 -8.40
C LYS A 23 -17.96 -7.22 -9.31
N TYR A 24 -17.43 -6.02 -9.08
CA TYR A 24 -16.38 -5.39 -9.88
C TYR A 24 -15.30 -4.86 -8.91
N PRO A 25 -14.32 -5.71 -8.54
CA PRO A 25 -13.27 -5.30 -7.64
C PRO A 25 -12.49 -4.09 -8.18
N LEU A 26 -12.08 -3.19 -7.28
CA LEU A 26 -11.28 -2.02 -7.64
C LEU A 26 -9.88 -2.46 -8.05
N PHE A 27 -9.39 -1.94 -9.18
CA PHE A 27 -8.02 -2.10 -9.62
C PHE A 27 -7.32 -0.75 -9.43
N ASP A 28 -6.46 -0.67 -8.43
CA ASP A 28 -5.74 0.57 -8.12
C ASP A 28 -4.42 0.64 -8.90
N GLY A 29 -4.15 1.80 -9.50
CA GLY A 29 -3.04 2.00 -10.42
C GLY A 29 -1.71 2.39 -9.76
N HIS A 30 -1.68 2.72 -8.47
CA HIS A 30 -0.46 3.21 -7.82
C HIS A 30 -0.51 3.14 -6.29
N ASN A 31 0.31 2.26 -5.69
CA ASN A 31 0.44 2.16 -4.23
C ASN A 31 1.90 2.02 -3.80
N ASP A 32 2.36 2.95 -2.96
CA ASP A 32 3.74 3.07 -2.47
C ASP A 32 4.06 2.18 -1.25
N LEU A 33 3.27 1.16 -0.94
CA LEU A 33 3.58 0.22 0.13
C LEU A 33 5.02 -0.33 0.07
N PRO A 34 5.58 -0.73 -1.09
CA PRO A 34 6.98 -1.16 -1.16
C PRO A 34 7.97 -0.08 -0.71
N TRP A 35 7.70 1.19 -1.02
CA TRP A 35 8.55 2.31 -0.57
C TRP A 35 8.45 2.51 0.94
N ALA A 36 7.25 2.39 1.51
CA ALA A 36 7.07 2.45 2.96
C ALA A 36 7.82 1.30 3.67
N ILE A 37 7.81 0.09 3.11
CA ILE A 37 8.56 -1.06 3.62
C ILE A 37 10.06 -0.84 3.55
N ARG A 38 10.56 -0.27 2.44
CA ARG A 38 11.98 0.09 2.30
C ARG A 38 12.45 1.01 3.43
N ASN A 39 11.72 2.08 3.70
CA ASN A 39 12.16 3.13 4.62
C ASN A 39 11.83 2.83 6.07
N GLY A 40 10.67 2.22 6.34
CA GLY A 40 10.19 1.99 7.71
C GLY A 40 10.56 0.63 8.30
N PHE A 41 11.02 -0.32 7.48
CA PHE A 41 11.19 -1.72 7.88
C PHE A 41 12.47 -2.36 7.31
N ASP A 42 13.46 -1.55 6.96
CA ASP A 42 14.77 -2.00 6.44
C ASP A 42 14.66 -2.93 5.22
N MET A 43 13.64 -2.72 4.37
CA MET A 43 13.31 -3.60 3.22
C MET A 43 12.98 -5.06 3.61
N LYS A 44 12.74 -5.33 4.90
CA LYS A 44 12.50 -6.68 5.41
C LYS A 44 11.03 -6.88 5.68
N LEU A 45 10.38 -7.70 4.85
CA LEU A 45 9.02 -8.14 5.09
C LEU A 45 8.87 -8.89 6.42
N SER A 46 9.94 -9.48 6.98
CA SER A 46 9.88 -10.12 8.31
C SER A 46 9.57 -9.15 9.44
N ASN A 47 9.81 -7.84 9.25
CA ASN A 47 9.63 -6.82 10.28
C ASN A 47 8.19 -6.27 10.31
N ILE A 48 7.31 -6.78 9.44
CA ILE A 48 5.91 -6.37 9.36
C ILE A 48 5.00 -7.56 9.04
N ASP A 49 3.81 -7.57 9.63
CA ASP A 49 2.77 -8.52 9.31
C ASP A 49 1.61 -7.85 8.55
N LEU A 50 1.64 -7.89 7.22
CA LEU A 50 0.58 -7.32 6.39
C LEU A 50 -0.72 -8.14 6.41
N SER A 51 -0.74 -9.32 7.05
CA SER A 51 -1.98 -10.09 7.25
C SER A 51 -2.85 -9.55 8.38
N SER A 52 -2.31 -8.64 9.21
CA SER A 52 -3.02 -7.93 10.28
C SER A 52 -3.20 -6.44 9.95
N ASN A 53 -4.09 -5.77 10.68
CA ASN A 53 -4.38 -4.35 10.49
C ASN A 53 -3.21 -3.51 11.02
N GLN A 54 -2.62 -2.70 10.12
CA GLN A 54 -1.44 -1.86 10.39
C GLN A 54 -1.77 -0.37 10.54
N SER A 55 -3.05 0.01 10.59
CA SER A 55 -3.48 1.42 10.59
C SER A 55 -3.00 2.23 11.80
N SER A 56 -2.77 1.57 12.94
CA SER A 56 -2.30 2.20 14.18
C SER A 56 -0.77 2.21 14.32
N LEU A 57 -0.05 1.46 13.49
CA LEU A 57 1.40 1.36 13.58
C LEU A 57 2.04 2.69 13.17
N LYS A 58 2.79 3.30 14.11
CA LYS A 58 3.58 4.50 13.86
C LYS A 58 4.94 4.11 13.32
N ILE A 59 5.34 4.77 12.23
CA ILE A 59 6.58 4.47 11.51
C ILE A 59 7.35 5.77 11.38
N ASP A 60 8.55 5.78 11.92
CA ASP A 60 9.49 6.89 11.78
C ASP A 60 10.06 6.93 10.36
N GLY A 61 10.35 8.13 9.85
CA GLY A 61 10.99 8.29 8.54
C GLY A 61 10.07 8.17 7.31
N ILE A 62 8.76 7.92 7.47
CA ILE A 62 7.78 8.03 6.39
C ILE A 62 6.92 9.30 6.55
N PRO A 63 6.65 10.08 5.48
CA PRO A 63 5.94 11.37 5.59
C PRO A 63 4.54 11.29 6.22
N TRP A 64 3.86 10.15 6.05
CA TRP A 64 2.48 9.94 6.49
C TRP A 64 2.38 9.36 7.91
N GLY A 65 3.50 8.95 8.51
CA GLY A 65 3.61 8.43 9.87
C GLY A 65 2.97 7.06 10.16
N CYS A 66 2.23 6.48 9.21
CA CYS A 66 1.68 5.12 9.29
C CYS A 66 1.44 4.53 7.88
N LEU A 67 1.05 3.25 7.83
CA LEU A 67 0.63 2.61 6.58
C LEU A 67 -0.84 2.85 6.27
N HIS A 68 -1.13 3.14 5.00
CA HIS A 68 -2.49 3.14 4.46
C HIS A 68 -2.94 1.75 4.01
N THR A 69 -1.99 0.84 3.77
CA THR A 69 -2.22 -0.44 3.10
C THR A 69 -1.87 -1.62 4.01
N ASP A 70 -2.80 -2.55 4.16
CA ASP A 70 -2.61 -3.92 4.66
C ASP A 70 -3.68 -4.84 4.04
N ILE A 71 -3.48 -6.15 4.12
CA ILE A 71 -4.34 -7.13 3.45
C ILE A 71 -5.79 -7.06 3.97
N PRO A 72 -6.07 -6.96 5.29
CA PRO A 72 -7.42 -6.78 5.78
C PRO A 72 -8.13 -5.55 5.19
N ARG A 73 -7.47 -4.38 5.16
CA ARG A 73 -8.05 -3.15 4.63
C ARG A 73 -8.20 -3.17 3.11
N LEU A 74 -7.30 -3.83 2.36
CA LEU A 74 -7.47 -4.06 0.92
C LEU A 74 -8.74 -4.88 0.63
N LYS A 75 -8.94 -5.96 1.40
CA LYS A 75 -10.13 -6.81 1.30
C LYS A 75 -11.41 -6.06 1.69
N GLU A 76 -11.37 -5.30 2.79
CA GLU A 76 -12.51 -4.48 3.24
C GLU A 76 -12.89 -3.41 2.22
N GLY A 77 -11.90 -2.75 1.60
CA GLY A 77 -12.08 -1.74 0.55
C GLY A 77 -12.53 -2.30 -0.80
N GLY A 78 -12.46 -3.63 -0.99
CA GLY A 78 -12.81 -4.29 -2.24
C GLY A 78 -11.78 -4.09 -3.35
N VAL A 79 -10.50 -3.98 -3.00
CA VAL A 79 -9.39 -3.96 -3.97
C VAL A 79 -9.13 -5.38 -4.44
N GLY A 80 -9.24 -5.61 -5.75
CA GLY A 80 -9.00 -6.92 -6.38
C GLY A 80 -7.68 -7.01 -7.13
N ALA A 81 -7.10 -5.88 -7.52
CA ALA A 81 -5.76 -5.82 -8.10
C ALA A 81 -5.09 -4.51 -7.71
N GLN A 82 -3.77 -4.54 -7.64
CA GLN A 82 -2.94 -3.41 -7.26
C GLN A 82 -1.71 -3.35 -8.16
N PHE A 83 -1.47 -2.18 -8.75
CA PHE A 83 -0.17 -1.84 -9.30
C PHE A 83 0.69 -1.28 -8.16
N TRP A 84 1.69 -2.07 -7.75
CA TRP A 84 2.65 -1.65 -6.74
C TRP A 84 3.69 -0.70 -7.36
N SER A 85 3.89 0.44 -6.73
CA SER A 85 4.84 1.44 -7.19
C SER A 85 6.28 0.97 -6.93
N VAL A 86 7.03 0.75 -8.01
CA VAL A 86 8.49 0.59 -7.99
C VAL A 86 9.11 1.98 -8.12
N PHE A 87 9.07 2.72 -7.01
CA PHE A 87 9.56 4.09 -6.96
C PHE A 87 11.07 4.15 -6.67
N ALA A 88 11.78 4.97 -7.44
CA ALA A 88 13.16 5.39 -7.16
C ALA A 88 13.20 6.93 -7.10
N PRO A 89 13.80 7.53 -6.05
CA PRO A 89 13.94 8.99 -5.96
C PRO A 89 14.68 9.59 -7.16
N THR A 90 14.19 10.73 -7.65
CA THR A 90 14.80 11.46 -8.78
C THR A 90 16.16 12.08 -8.45
N SER A 91 16.53 12.15 -7.18
CA SER A 91 17.87 12.53 -6.73
C SER A 91 18.93 11.45 -7.01
N LEU A 92 18.51 10.22 -7.29
CA LEU A 92 19.39 9.13 -7.72
C LEU A 92 19.52 9.10 -9.24
N SER A 93 20.68 8.67 -9.73
CA SER A 93 20.93 8.49 -11.17
C SER A 93 21.87 7.32 -11.43
N GLY A 94 21.97 6.91 -12.70
CA GLY A 94 22.87 5.85 -13.13
C GLY A 94 22.66 4.54 -12.38
N SER A 95 23.75 3.89 -11.97
CA SER A 95 23.73 2.60 -11.27
C SER A 95 22.94 2.62 -9.96
N ALA A 96 22.97 3.73 -9.22
CA ALA A 96 22.22 3.84 -7.96
C ALA A 96 20.71 3.79 -8.18
N ALA A 97 20.19 4.48 -9.20
CA ALA A 97 18.77 4.44 -9.55
C ALA A 97 18.34 3.04 -10.03
N VAL A 98 19.20 2.37 -10.82
CA VAL A 98 18.96 1.00 -11.27
C VAL A 98 18.91 0.03 -10.09
N GLN A 99 19.87 0.10 -9.17
CA GLN A 99 19.91 -0.76 -7.99
C GLN A 99 18.63 -0.63 -7.16
N VAL A 100 18.23 0.60 -6.82
CA VAL A 100 16.99 0.84 -6.05
C VAL A 100 15.77 0.29 -6.79
N THR A 101 15.69 0.48 -8.10
CA THR A 101 14.59 -0.04 -8.91
C THR A 101 14.52 -1.57 -8.84
N MET A 102 15.66 -2.25 -9.03
CA MET A 102 15.71 -3.72 -8.99
C MET A 102 15.40 -4.28 -7.60
N GLU A 103 15.91 -3.64 -6.54
CA GLU A 103 15.58 -3.97 -5.15
C GLU A 103 14.08 -3.83 -4.86
N GLN A 104 13.44 -2.76 -5.36
CA GLN A 104 12.00 -2.56 -5.19
C GLN A 104 11.17 -3.57 -5.99
N ILE A 105 11.62 -3.97 -7.20
CA ILE A 105 10.99 -5.05 -7.97
C ILE A 105 11.05 -6.36 -7.18
N ASP A 106 12.23 -6.71 -6.67
CA ASP A 106 12.44 -7.91 -5.86
C ASP A 106 11.55 -7.91 -4.60
N LEU A 107 11.47 -6.78 -3.90
CA LEU A 107 10.59 -6.63 -2.74
C LEU A 107 9.10 -6.87 -3.08
N VAL A 108 8.64 -6.42 -4.25
CA VAL A 108 7.26 -6.68 -4.71
C VAL A 108 7.06 -8.17 -5.00
N HIS A 109 8.03 -8.85 -5.60
CA HIS A 109 7.96 -10.30 -5.79
C HIS A 109 7.89 -11.05 -4.46
N GLN A 110 8.78 -10.73 -3.50
CA GLN A 110 8.77 -11.31 -2.16
C GLN A 110 7.45 -11.03 -1.43
N LEU A 111 6.86 -9.85 -1.63
CA LEU A 111 5.56 -9.49 -1.05
C LEU A 111 4.46 -10.43 -1.53
N CYS A 112 4.39 -10.66 -2.84
CA CYS A 112 3.44 -11.60 -3.43
C CYS A 112 3.69 -13.04 -2.97
N ASP A 113 4.94 -13.48 -2.90
CA ASP A 113 5.29 -14.85 -2.49
C ASP A 113 4.98 -15.10 -1.01
N LYS A 114 5.21 -14.11 -0.14
CA LYS A 114 4.94 -14.22 1.29
C LYS A 114 3.44 -14.26 1.61
N TYR A 115 2.62 -13.62 0.78
CA TYR A 115 1.17 -13.50 0.98
C TYR A 115 0.40 -13.93 -0.29
N PRO A 116 0.35 -15.24 -0.58
CA PRO A 116 -0.33 -15.77 -1.77
C PRO A 116 -1.86 -15.64 -1.72
#